data_AF-A0A3P6LEL5-F1
#
_entry.id   AF-A0A3P6LEL5-F1
#
_cell.length_a   1.000
_cell.length_b   1.000
_cell.length_c   1.000
_cell.angle_alpha   90.00
_cell.angle_beta   90.00
_cell.angle_gamma   90.00
#
_symmetry.space_group_name_H-M   'P 1'
#
loop_
_entity.id
_entity.type
_entity.pdbx_description
1 polymer ?
#
loop_
_entity_poly.entity_id
_entity_poly.type
_entity_poly.pdbx_seq_one_letter_code
_entity_poly.pdbx_strand_id
1 'polypeptide(L)'
;MLNGSHSFLAYLGYLAGYQHINDCMEDEHYRYAAYGLMLQEQAPTLKVQGVDLQDYANRLIERYSNPALRHRTWQIAMDGSQKLPQRMLDSVRWHLAHDSKFDLLALGVAGWMRYVGGVDDREIR
;
A
#
# COMPACT_ATOMS: atom_id res chain seq x y z
N MET A 1 4.56 6.87 -4.39
CA MET A 1 5.14 5.55 -4.08
C MET A 1 5.18 5.26 -2.58
N LEU A 2 6.21 5.67 -1.82
CA LEU A 2 6.39 5.32 -0.39
C LEU A 2 5.13 5.41 0.47
N ASN A 3 4.45 6.56 0.48
CA ASN A 3 3.28 6.73 1.36
C ASN A 3 2.09 5.87 0.93
N GLY A 4 1.91 5.66 -0.37
CA GLY A 4 0.81 4.86 -0.91
C GLY A 4 0.99 3.38 -0.59
N SER A 5 2.16 2.82 -0.88
CA SER A 5 2.48 1.42 -0.55
C SER A 5 2.49 1.16 0.96
N HIS A 6 2.94 2.11 1.79
CA HIS A 6 2.89 1.97 3.24
C HIS A 6 1.45 1.92 3.78
N SER A 7 0.54 2.70 3.19
CA SER A 7 -0.89 2.68 3.58
C SER A 7 -1.57 1.41 3.09
N PHE A 8 -1.26 0.98 1.85
CA PHE A 8 -1.73 -0.29 1.29
C PHE A 8 -1.38 -1.47 2.20
N LEU A 9 -0.10 -1.59 2.59
CA LEU A 9 0.38 -2.62 3.52
C LEU A 9 -0.26 -2.49 4.90
N ALA A 10 -0.45 -1.26 5.40
CA ALA A 10 -1.06 -1.05 6.70
C ALA A 10 -2.52 -1.51 6.76
N TYR A 11 -3.33 -1.19 5.76
CA TYR A 11 -4.75 -1.60 5.74
C TYR A 11 -4.90 -3.11 5.60
N LEU A 12 -4.27 -3.68 4.58
CA LEU A 12 -4.38 -5.13 4.32
C LEU A 12 -3.71 -5.94 5.42
N GLY A 13 -2.52 -5.53 5.87
CA GLY A 13 -1.80 -6.21 6.93
C GLY A 13 -2.55 -6.19 8.25
N TYR A 14 -3.18 -5.07 8.62
CA TYR A 14 -4.04 -5.01 9.80
C TYR A 14 -5.21 -5.99 9.71
N LEU A 15 -5.93 -6.01 8.57
CA LEU A 15 -7.07 -6.90 8.35
C LEU A 15 -6.67 -8.38 8.39
N ALA A 16 -5.49 -8.72 7.86
CA ALA A 16 -4.91 -10.08 7.94
C ALA A 16 -4.33 -10.42 9.31
N GLY A 17 -4.30 -9.48 10.26
CA GLY A 17 -3.80 -9.70 11.62
C GLY A 17 -2.29 -9.56 11.79
N TYR A 18 -1.57 -9.02 10.81
CA TYR A 18 -0.16 -8.66 10.93
C TYR A 18 -0.01 -7.38 11.79
N GLN A 19 0.83 -7.47 12.83
CA GLN A 19 1.00 -6.38 13.77
C GLN A 19 1.89 -5.27 13.20
N HIS A 20 2.91 -5.64 12.43
CA HIS A 20 3.89 -4.72 11.87
C HIS A 20 4.05 -4.88 10.35
N ILE A 21 4.60 -3.86 9.71
CA ILE A 21 4.86 -3.86 8.27
C ILE A 21 5.91 -4.90 7.86
N ASN A 22 6.93 -5.14 8.69
CA ASN A 22 7.92 -6.18 8.43
C ASN A 22 7.30 -7.58 8.45
N ASP A 23 6.27 -7.82 9.29
CA ASP A 23 5.53 -9.09 9.31
C ASP A 23 4.80 -9.30 7.96
N CYS A 24 4.25 -8.23 7.38
CA CYS A 24 3.66 -8.30 6.03
C CYS A 24 4.71 -8.65 4.97
N MET A 25 5.97 -8.22 5.15
CA MET A 25 7.04 -8.49 4.19
C MET A 25 7.56 -9.93 4.27
N GLU A 26 7.26 -10.69 5.32
CA GLU A 26 7.55 -12.13 5.37
C GLU A 26 6.62 -12.94 4.44
N ASP A 27 5.43 -12.41 4.13
CA ASP A 27 4.48 -12.98 3.18
C ASP A 27 4.80 -12.55 1.74
N GLU A 28 5.06 -13.52 0.87
CA GLU A 28 5.42 -13.27 -0.52
C GLU A 28 4.30 -12.58 -1.32
N HIS A 29 3.04 -12.82 -0.98
CA HIS A 29 1.90 -12.21 -1.67
C HIS A 29 1.84 -10.71 -1.40
N TYR A 30 2.09 -10.30 -0.15
CA TYR A 30 2.15 -8.89 0.24
C TYR A 30 3.36 -8.19 -0.38
N ARG A 31 4.51 -8.86 -0.40
CA ARG A 31 5.72 -8.33 -1.04
C ARG A 31 5.49 -8.12 -2.54
N TYR A 32 4.91 -9.10 -3.23
CA TYR A 32 4.59 -9.03 -4.65
C TYR A 32 3.56 -7.93 -4.93
N ALA A 33 2.46 -7.89 -4.17
CA ALA A 33 1.41 -6.89 -4.34
C ALA A 33 1.92 -5.47 -4.08
N ALA A 34 2.73 -5.25 -3.03
CA ALA A 34 3.31 -3.94 -2.77
C ALA A 34 4.26 -3.50 -3.89
N TYR A 35 5.10 -4.40 -4.39
CA TYR A 35 6.01 -4.09 -5.49
C TYR A 35 5.27 -3.82 -6.81
N GLY A 36 4.24 -4.62 -7.12
CA GLY A 36 3.35 -4.40 -8.25
C GLY A 36 2.64 -3.06 -8.18
N LEU A 37 2.08 -2.72 -7.01
CA LEU A 37 1.44 -1.42 -6.77
C LEU A 37 2.42 -0.27 -7.05
N MET A 38 3.66 -0.39 -6.54
CA MET A 38 4.68 0.64 -6.71
C MET A 38 5.00 0.86 -8.20
N LEU A 39 5.31 -0.20 -8.95
CA LEU A 39 5.84 -0.06 -10.30
C LEU A 39 4.80 -0.02 -11.41
N GLN A 40 3.71 -0.77 -11.26
CA GLN A 40 2.71 -0.90 -12.31
C GLN A 40 1.63 0.18 -12.19
N GLU A 41 1.33 0.64 -10.98
CA GLU A 41 0.18 1.52 -10.73
C GLU A 41 0.54 2.88 -10.12
N GLN A 42 1.67 3.00 -9.43
CA GLN A 42 2.12 4.30 -8.91
C GLN A 42 3.13 4.95 -9.83
N ALA A 43 4.17 4.24 -10.25
CA ALA A 43 5.24 4.80 -11.07
C ALA A 43 4.76 5.52 -12.34
N PRO A 44 3.80 4.99 -13.14
CA PRO A 44 3.32 5.68 -14.35
C PRO A 44 2.63 7.01 -14.08
N THR A 45 2.14 7.21 -12.84
CA THR A 45 1.39 8.40 -12.43
C THR A 45 2.29 9.51 -11.88
N LEU A 46 3.59 9.23 -11.69
CA LEU A 46 4.54 10.16 -11.10
C LEU A 46 5.28 10.97 -12.16
N LYS A 47 5.42 12.28 -11.91
CA LYS A 47 6.29 13.17 -12.69
C LYS A 47 7.54 13.48 -11.86
N VAL A 48 8.61 12.73 -12.07
CA VAL A 48 9.89 12.91 -11.36
C VAL A 48 11.05 12.91 -12.35
N GLN A 49 12.10 13.69 -12.07
CA GLN A 49 13.33 13.74 -12.86
C GLN A 49 14.50 13.26 -12.02
N GLY A 50 15.44 12.50 -12.63
CA GLY A 50 16.66 12.06 -11.97
C GLY A 50 16.47 10.99 -10.89
N VAL A 51 15.32 10.31 -10.86
CA VAL A 51 15.04 9.22 -9.92
C VAL A 51 14.74 7.94 -10.71
N ASP A 52 15.51 6.90 -10.44
CA ASP A 52 15.16 5.54 -10.86
C ASP A 52 14.07 5.01 -9.92
N LEU A 53 12.85 4.91 -10.44
CA LEU A 53 11.68 4.46 -9.67
C LEU A 53 11.75 2.96 -9.34
N GLN A 54 12.47 2.16 -10.12
CA GLN A 54 12.66 0.74 -9.83
C GLN A 54 13.65 0.55 -8.69
N ASP A 55 14.79 1.24 -8.72
CA ASP A 55 15.72 1.25 -7.58
C ASP A 55 15.04 1.77 -6.32
N TYR A 56 14.26 2.85 -6.44
CA TYR A 56 13.51 3.39 -5.31
C TYR A 56 12.50 2.38 -4.74
N ALA A 57 11.77 1.64 -5.58
CA ALA A 57 10.87 0.58 -5.13
C ALA A 57 11.63 -0.56 -4.42
N ASN A 58 12.78 -0.99 -4.95
CA ASN A 58 13.63 -2.02 -4.33
C ASN A 58 14.06 -1.59 -2.91
N ARG A 59 14.51 -0.35 -2.76
CA ARG A 59 14.90 0.22 -1.46
C ARG A 59 13.73 0.34 -0.48
N LEU A 60 12.50 0.57 -0.97
CA LEU A 60 11.31 0.54 -0.13
C LEU A 60 11.00 -0.86 0.38
N ILE A 61 11.11 -1.88 -0.48
CA ILE A 61 10.93 -3.28 -0.06
C ILE A 61 11.97 -3.66 0.99
N GLU A 62 13.25 -3.33 0.77
CA GLU A 62 14.31 -3.55 1.77
C GLU A 62 13.99 -2.84 3.10
N ARG A 63 13.58 -1.57 3.04
CA ARG A 63 13.20 -0.80 4.23
C ARG A 63 12.02 -1.42 4.97
N TYR A 64 10.97 -1.84 4.27
CA TYR A 64 9.81 -2.48 4.89
C TYR A 64 10.15 -3.84 5.48
N SER A 65 11.15 -4.53 4.95
CA SER A 65 11.59 -5.86 5.41
C SER A 65 12.53 -5.78 6.62
N ASN A 66 12.94 -4.58 7.05
CA ASN A 66 13.88 -4.43 8.16
C ASN A 66 13.21 -4.74 9.51
N PRO A 67 13.60 -5.82 10.22
CA PRO A 67 12.98 -6.23 11.48
C PRO A 67 13.23 -5.28 12.66
N ALA A 68 14.23 -4.38 12.54
CA ALA A 68 14.46 -3.33 13.52
C ALA A 68 13.38 -2.24 13.45
N LEU A 69 12.69 -2.10 12.30
CA LEU A 69 11.63 -1.12 12.09
C LEU A 69 10.25 -1.74 12.35
N ARG A 70 9.84 -1.74 13.61
CA ARG A 70 8.53 -2.25 14.06
C ARG A 70 7.41 -1.24 13.85
N HIS A 71 7.19 -0.81 12.61
CA HIS A 71 6.08 0.09 12.30
C HIS A 71 4.75 -0.66 12.41
N ARG A 72 3.93 -0.28 13.38
CA ARG A 72 2.64 -0.95 13.63
C ARG A 72 1.62 -0.59 12.56
N THR A 73 0.96 -1.60 12.00
CA THR A 73 -0.03 -1.46 10.91
C THR A 73 -1.15 -0.49 11.29
N TRP A 74 -1.74 -0.65 12.48
CA TRP A 74 -2.82 0.22 12.98
C TRP A 74 -2.40 1.70 13.11
N GLN A 75 -1.15 1.99 13.51
CA GLN A 75 -0.68 3.37 13.63
C GLN A 75 -0.57 4.04 12.26
N ILE A 76 -0.15 3.30 11.24
CA ILE A 76 -0.03 3.82 9.88
C ILE A 76 -1.41 4.02 9.24
N ALA A 77 -2.35 3.10 9.52
CA ALA A 77 -3.71 3.07 9.00
C ALA A 77 -4.63 4.21 9.51
N MET A 78 -4.24 4.90 10.58
CA MET A 78 -4.98 6.08 11.08
C MET A 78 -5.13 7.19 10.03
N ASP A 79 -6.07 8.11 10.23
CA ASP A 79 -6.29 9.30 9.38
C ASP A 79 -6.44 8.98 7.89
N GLY A 80 -6.98 7.80 7.58
CA GLY A 80 -7.03 7.28 6.21
C GLY A 80 -7.82 8.17 5.24
N SER A 81 -8.89 8.81 5.70
CA SER A 81 -9.68 9.76 4.90
C SER A 81 -8.86 10.96 4.43
N GLN A 82 -7.90 11.44 5.23
CA GLN A 82 -7.00 12.54 4.88
C GLN A 82 -5.84 12.09 3.99
N LYS A 83 -5.52 10.80 4.01
CA LYS A 83 -4.38 10.20 3.31
C LYS A 83 -4.75 9.66 1.93
N LEU A 84 -5.97 9.15 1.77
CA LEU A 84 -6.42 8.45 0.56
C LEU A 84 -6.34 9.28 -0.72
N PRO A 85 -6.76 10.56 -0.76
CA PRO A 85 -6.77 11.34 -2.00
C PRO A 85 -5.43 11.28 -2.75
N GLN A 86 -4.36 11.66 -2.07
CA GLN A 86 -3.01 11.78 -2.61
C GLN A 86 -2.21 10.48 -2.61
N ARG A 87 -2.63 9.46 -1.86
CA ARG A 87 -1.91 8.17 -1.76
C ARG A 87 -2.45 7.10 -2.69
N MET A 88 -3.72 7.22 -3.11
CA MET A 88 -4.38 6.23 -3.97
C MET A 88 -5.28 6.89 -5.02
N LEU A 89 -6.22 7.78 -4.61
CA LEU A 89 -7.28 8.23 -5.52
C LEU A 89 -6.77 9.09 -6.69
N ASP A 90 -5.71 9.86 -6.51
CA ASP A 90 -5.09 10.62 -7.61
C ASP A 90 -4.48 9.69 -8.67
N SER A 91 -3.83 8.60 -8.26
CA SER A 91 -3.34 7.56 -9.18
C SER A 91 -4.51 6.82 -9.84
N VAL A 92 -5.59 6.52 -9.10
CA VAL A 92 -6.83 5.93 -9.67
C VAL A 92 -7.42 6.84 -10.76
N ARG A 93 -7.55 8.14 -10.49
CA ARG A 93 -8.04 9.13 -11.48
C ARG A 93 -7.15 9.17 -12.72
N TRP A 94 -5.82 9.09 -12.53
CA TRP A 94 -4.88 9.01 -13.65
C TRP A 94 -5.16 7.76 -14.49
N HIS A 95 -5.30 6.57 -13.87
CA HIS A 95 -5.55 5.34 -14.60
C HIS A 95 -6.88 5.34 -15.35
N LEU A 96 -7.95 5.87 -14.73
CA LEU A 96 -9.24 6.05 -15.38
C LEU A 96 -9.15 6.96 -16.62
N ALA A 97 -8.37 8.03 -16.56
CA ALA A 97 -8.18 8.95 -17.69
C ALA A 97 -7.33 8.35 -18.82
N HIS A 98 -6.54 7.30 -18.54
CA HIS A 98 -5.64 6.65 -19.49
C HIS A 98 -6.07 5.23 -19.87
N ASP A 99 -7.29 4.81 -19.49
CA ASP A 99 -7.85 3.48 -19.75
C ASP A 99 -6.88 2.33 -19.41
N SER A 100 -6.32 2.36 -18.19
CA SER A 100 -5.33 1.39 -17.73
C SER A 100 -5.73 0.77 -16.40
N LYS A 101 -5.15 -0.39 -16.07
CA LYS A 101 -5.48 -1.15 -14.86
C LYS A 101 -4.95 -0.48 -13.59
N PHE A 102 -5.70 -0.63 -12.49
CA PHE A 102 -5.37 -0.09 -11.16
C PHE A 102 -5.87 -1.04 -10.05
N ASP A 103 -5.79 -2.35 -10.29
CA ASP A 103 -6.39 -3.38 -9.44
C ASP A 103 -5.87 -3.33 -7.98
N LEU A 104 -4.59 -3.01 -7.78
CA LEU A 104 -3.96 -2.93 -6.45
C LEU A 104 -4.30 -1.61 -5.72
N LEU A 105 -4.43 -0.51 -6.44
CA LEU A 105 -4.97 0.75 -5.91
C LEU A 105 -6.42 0.57 -5.47
N ALA A 106 -7.24 -0.11 -6.29
CA ALA A 106 -8.62 -0.44 -5.93
C ALA A 106 -8.67 -1.34 -4.70
N LEU A 107 -7.81 -2.37 -4.63
CA LEU A 107 -7.66 -3.23 -3.45
C LEU A 107 -7.25 -2.42 -2.21
N GLY A 108 -6.34 -1.46 -2.34
CA GLY A 108 -5.93 -0.57 -1.25
C GLY A 108 -7.09 0.28 -0.73
N VAL A 109 -7.93 0.81 -1.62
CA VAL A 109 -9.15 1.56 -1.25
C VAL A 109 -10.16 0.65 -0.57
N ALA A 110 -10.38 -0.56 -1.10
CA ALA A 110 -11.27 -1.55 -0.49
C ALA A 110 -10.78 -1.98 0.91
N GLY A 111 -9.47 -2.18 1.07
CA GLY A 111 -8.83 -2.46 2.36
C GLY A 111 -9.04 -1.31 3.36
N TRP A 112 -8.91 -0.06 2.93
CA TRP A 112 -9.26 1.08 3.79
C TRP A 112 -10.74 1.07 4.19
N MET A 113 -11.66 0.84 3.25
CA MET A 113 -13.11 0.80 3.53
C MET A 113 -13.45 -0.29 4.56
N ARG A 114 -12.84 -1.48 4.43
CA ARG A 114 -13.01 -2.58 5.41
C ARG A 114 -12.42 -2.20 6.76
N TYR A 115 -11.21 -1.64 6.79
CA TYR A 115 -10.56 -1.17 8.01
C TYR A 115 -11.41 -0.15 8.79
N VAL A 116 -11.94 0.89 8.12
CA VAL A 116 -12.77 1.91 8.80
C VAL A 116 -14.17 1.43 9.14
N GLY A 117 -14.65 0.36 8.49
CA GLY A 117 -15.89 -0.31 8.83
C GLY A 117 -15.87 -1.01 10.20
N GLY A 118 -14.70 -1.14 10.83
CA GLY A 118 -14.55 -1.67 12.18
C GLY A 118 -14.76 -3.19 12.31
N VAL A 119 -14.87 -3.90 11.18
CA VAL A 119 -14.99 -5.37 11.12
C VAL A 119 -13.68 -5.90 10.56
N ASP A 120 -12.87 -6.55 11.39
CA ASP A 120 -11.69 -7.28 10.92
C ASP A 120 -12.08 -8.67 10.38
N ASP A 121 -11.18 -9.32 9.64
CA ASP A 121 -11.49 -10.64 9.04
C ASP A 121 -11.47 -11.79 10.07
N ARG A 122 -11.23 -11.51 11.37
CA ARG A 122 -11.27 -12.53 12.43
C ARG A 122 -12.69 -12.84 12.88
N GLU A 123 -13.65 -11.95 12.63
CA GLU A 123 -15.06 -12.15 13.00
C GLU A 123 -15.87 -13.00 12.00
N ILE A 124 -15.30 -13.39 10.85
CA ILE A 124 -15.96 -14.23 9.83
C ILE A 124 -15.50 -15.70 9.92
N ARG A 125 -15.45 -16.27 11.12
CA ARG A 125 -15.20 -17.71 11.32
C ARG A 125 -16.37 -18.40 12.01
#